data_AF-A0A936AS02-F1
#
_entry.id   AF-A0A936AS02-F1
#
_cell.length_a   1.000
_cell.length_b   1.000
_cell.length_c   1.000
_cell.angle_alpha   90.00
_cell.angle_beta   90.00
_cell.angle_gamma   90.00
#
_symmetry.space_group_name_H-M   'P 1'
#
loop_
_entity.id
_entity.type
_entity.pdbx_description
1 polymer ?
#
loop_
_entity_poly.entity_id
_entity_poly.type
_entity_poly.pdbx_seq_one_letter_code
_entity_poly.pdbx_strand_id
1 'polypeptide(L)'
;MIHDFTVIGGGILGLSTAWQLARRHPSSRIVLLEKESALATHQSGRNSGVIHAGVYYPPGSLKARLCREGAAATKRFCAEHGIATDPCGKLIVATDTTQLPQLQALRERAGANGITSEWLQAGALREREPRVRGVSALWVPDTAVVSYRALCAALASAIRGAGAEIVLDAEVRDIREQHDQVLVRTATGAIRTRWLLACAGLQSDRLAAMAGLAVDFRIVPFRGEYFRLAPRLDNLVQHLIYPVPDPALPFLGVHLTRTIDGGVTVGPNALASLAREAYGPAEFSIRDACATIGFGGTWRFARRHLRYAARELRNSWWRRGYLREIQRYCPEVGLQDLQPHPVGIRAQALRRDGSAVEDFLFLESPRTLHVCNAPSPAATSALPIGAHLCARLEAKCANAGFALSPAG
;
A
#
# COMPACT_ATOMS: atom_id res chain seq x y z
N MET A 1 -19.70 -28.47 -0.18
CA MET A 1 -20.30 -27.33 -0.91
C MET A 1 -19.19 -26.64 -1.71
N ILE A 2 -19.48 -26.13 -2.91
CA ILE A 2 -18.52 -25.36 -3.73
C ILE A 2 -18.90 -23.88 -3.67
N HIS A 3 -17.90 -23.00 -3.55
CA HIS A 3 -18.05 -21.55 -3.67
C HIS A 3 -17.86 -21.13 -5.12
N ASP A 4 -18.51 -20.05 -5.53
CA ASP A 4 -18.26 -19.47 -6.86
C ASP A 4 -16.92 -18.74 -6.84
N PHE A 5 -16.68 -17.97 -5.77
CA PHE A 5 -15.47 -17.18 -5.59
C PHE A 5 -14.87 -17.38 -4.20
N THR A 6 -13.56 -17.57 -4.15
CA THR A 6 -12.77 -17.47 -2.93
C THR A 6 -11.78 -16.34 -3.05
N VAL A 7 -11.70 -15.48 -2.04
CA VAL A 7 -10.70 -14.41 -1.94
C VAL A 7 -9.74 -14.71 -0.79
N ILE A 8 -8.43 -14.73 -1.02
CA ILE A 8 -7.42 -14.90 0.03
C ILE A 8 -6.86 -13.53 0.42
N GLY A 9 -6.91 -13.22 1.72
CA GLY A 9 -6.36 -12.01 2.35
C GLY A 9 -7.45 -11.04 2.79
N GLY A 10 -7.58 -10.83 4.10
CA GLY A 10 -8.45 -9.87 4.78
C GLY A 10 -7.85 -8.46 4.90
N GLY A 11 -6.91 -8.11 4.02
CA GLY A 11 -6.47 -6.74 3.81
C GLY A 11 -7.41 -5.97 2.88
N ILE A 12 -7.15 -4.67 2.72
CA ILE A 12 -8.00 -3.76 1.95
C ILE A 12 -8.24 -4.20 0.49
N LEU A 13 -7.25 -4.82 -0.16
CA LEU A 13 -7.40 -5.30 -1.54
C LEU A 13 -8.32 -6.53 -1.62
N GLY A 14 -8.18 -7.49 -0.71
CA GLY A 14 -9.06 -8.66 -0.69
C GLY A 14 -10.49 -8.29 -0.29
N LEU A 15 -10.66 -7.43 0.71
CA LEU A 15 -11.96 -6.90 1.11
C LEU A 15 -12.63 -6.10 -0.02
N SER A 16 -11.87 -5.23 -0.70
CA SER A 16 -12.37 -4.51 -1.86
C SER A 16 -12.74 -5.46 -2.99
N THR A 17 -11.97 -6.52 -3.23
CA THR A 17 -12.26 -7.49 -4.29
C THR A 17 -13.54 -8.26 -3.99
N ALA A 18 -13.69 -8.77 -2.76
CA ALA A 18 -14.91 -9.44 -2.32
C ALA A 18 -16.13 -8.52 -2.40
N TRP A 19 -15.98 -7.24 -2.06
CA TRP A 19 -17.06 -6.26 -2.16
C TRP A 19 -17.49 -5.98 -3.59
N GLN A 20 -16.52 -5.88 -4.50
CA GLN A 20 -16.78 -5.69 -5.92
C GLN A 20 -17.44 -6.92 -6.54
N LEU A 21 -17.08 -8.14 -6.10
CA LEU A 21 -17.73 -9.39 -6.50
C LEU A 21 -19.17 -9.47 -5.98
N ALA A 22 -19.39 -9.21 -4.69
CA ALA A 22 -20.72 -9.31 -4.09
C ALA A 22 -21.73 -8.34 -4.73
N ARG A 23 -21.26 -7.15 -5.14
CA ARG A 23 -22.10 -6.18 -5.87
C ARG A 23 -22.41 -6.57 -7.30
N ARG A 24 -21.46 -7.21 -8.00
CA ARG A 24 -21.63 -7.62 -9.41
C ARG A 24 -22.35 -8.95 -9.56
N HIS A 25 -22.22 -9.83 -8.58
CA HIS A 25 -22.80 -11.17 -8.59
C HIS A 25 -23.51 -11.46 -7.26
N PRO A 26 -24.67 -10.83 -7.02
CA PRO A 26 -25.36 -10.91 -5.73
C PRO A 26 -25.83 -12.34 -5.36
N SER A 27 -25.98 -13.22 -6.36
CA SER A 27 -26.36 -14.62 -6.16
C SER A 27 -25.18 -15.57 -5.92
N SER A 28 -23.93 -15.08 -6.05
CA SER A 28 -22.75 -15.93 -5.94
C SER A 28 -22.35 -16.20 -4.51
N ARG A 29 -21.90 -17.43 -4.25
CA ARG A 29 -21.33 -17.83 -2.96
C ARG A 29 -19.88 -17.37 -2.89
N ILE A 30 -19.63 -16.38 -2.05
CA ILE A 30 -18.31 -15.75 -1.87
C ILE A 30 -17.79 -16.08 -0.48
N VAL A 31 -16.54 -16.54 -0.40
CA VAL A 31 -15.82 -16.70 0.87
C VAL A 31 -14.50 -15.96 0.84
N LEU A 32 -14.21 -15.18 1.88
CA LEU A 32 -12.92 -14.55 2.12
C LEU A 32 -12.18 -15.28 3.24
N LEU A 33 -10.91 -15.60 3.00
CA LEU A 33 -10.03 -16.28 3.96
C LEU A 33 -8.94 -15.33 4.46
N GLU A 34 -8.81 -15.20 5.77
CA GLU A 34 -7.75 -14.43 6.44
C GLU A 34 -7.01 -15.34 7.41
N LYS A 35 -5.67 -15.31 7.40
CA LYS A 35 -4.83 -16.14 8.27
C LYS A 35 -4.85 -15.67 9.72
N GLU A 36 -5.08 -14.37 9.92
CA GLU A 36 -5.10 -13.73 11.22
C GLU A 36 -6.49 -13.83 11.88
N SER A 37 -6.54 -13.64 13.20
CA SER A 37 -7.78 -13.58 13.98
C SER A 37 -8.55 -12.26 13.82
N ALA A 38 -8.03 -11.33 13.02
CA ALA A 38 -8.63 -10.05 12.71
C ALA A 38 -8.27 -9.58 11.30
N LEU A 39 -9.11 -8.70 10.73
CA LEU A 39 -8.89 -8.08 9.43
C LEU A 39 -7.89 -6.92 9.52
N ALA A 40 -7.24 -6.60 8.40
CA ALA A 40 -6.34 -5.44 8.27
C ALA A 40 -5.24 -5.33 9.33
N THR A 41 -4.71 -6.46 9.82
CA THR A 41 -3.63 -6.55 10.83
C THR A 41 -2.26 -6.12 10.31
N HIS A 42 -2.01 -6.35 9.02
CA HIS A 42 -0.74 -6.09 8.33
C HIS A 42 -0.73 -4.72 7.64
N GLN A 43 -0.32 -4.66 6.37
CA GLN A 43 -0.09 -3.44 5.59
C GLN A 43 -1.28 -2.45 5.59
N SER A 44 -2.51 -2.96 5.50
CA SER A 44 -3.72 -2.13 5.46
C SER A 44 -4.03 -1.40 6.77
N GLY A 45 -3.61 -1.94 7.91
CA GLY A 45 -3.72 -1.27 9.21
C GLY A 45 -2.44 -0.58 9.68
N ARG A 46 -1.34 -0.69 8.92
CA ARG A 46 -0.01 -0.19 9.27
C ARG A 46 0.56 0.63 8.11
N ASN A 47 -0.09 1.76 7.84
CA ASN A 47 0.30 2.72 6.82
C ASN A 47 -0.03 4.14 7.29
N SER A 48 0.32 5.14 6.49
CA SER A 48 0.21 6.55 6.84
C SER A 48 -1.21 7.12 6.74
N GLY A 49 -2.22 6.34 6.35
CA GLY A 49 -3.60 6.81 6.22
C GLY A 49 -3.85 7.76 5.04
N VAL A 50 -2.88 7.96 4.15
CA VAL A 50 -2.95 8.98 3.10
C VAL A 50 -3.76 8.49 1.89
N ILE A 51 -4.77 9.27 1.51
CA ILE A 51 -5.45 9.21 0.21
C ILE A 51 -4.59 10.01 -0.78
N HIS A 52 -3.75 9.31 -1.55
CA HIS A 52 -2.80 9.95 -2.45
C HIS A 52 -3.45 10.52 -3.72
N ALA A 53 -3.05 11.72 -4.12
CA ALA A 53 -3.51 12.32 -5.39
C ALA A 53 -2.91 11.71 -6.66
N GLY A 54 -1.74 11.07 -6.57
CA GLY A 54 -1.09 10.39 -7.71
C GLY A 54 0.14 11.08 -8.33
N VAL A 55 0.68 12.13 -7.70
CA VAL A 55 1.71 13.03 -8.27
C VAL A 55 2.99 12.31 -8.70
N TYR A 56 3.39 11.24 -8.01
CA TYR A 56 4.69 10.60 -8.22
C TYR A 56 4.72 9.58 -9.36
N TYR A 57 3.56 9.09 -9.81
CA TYR A 57 3.49 7.89 -10.66
C TYR A 57 3.66 8.22 -12.15
N PRO A 58 4.42 7.42 -12.91
CA PRO A 58 4.60 7.63 -14.34
C PRO A 58 3.26 7.72 -15.07
N PRO A 59 3.05 8.73 -15.92
CA PRO A 59 1.81 8.84 -16.70
C PRO A 59 1.54 7.59 -17.53
N GLY A 60 0.26 7.19 -17.61
CA GLY A 60 -0.16 5.97 -18.30
C GLY A 60 0.02 4.66 -17.53
N SER A 61 0.76 4.65 -16.41
CA SER A 61 0.88 3.46 -15.55
C SER A 61 -0.44 3.09 -14.87
N LEU A 62 -0.60 1.82 -14.48
CA LEU A 62 -1.76 1.38 -13.70
C LEU A 62 -1.81 2.11 -12.36
N LYS A 63 -0.66 2.31 -11.70
CA LYS A 63 -0.58 3.15 -10.50
C LYS A 63 -1.12 4.55 -10.69
N ALA A 64 -0.72 5.26 -11.76
CA ALA A 64 -1.22 6.61 -12.01
C ALA A 64 -2.75 6.62 -12.19
N ARG A 65 -3.26 5.78 -13.09
CA ARG A 65 -4.69 5.69 -13.39
C ARG A 65 -5.53 5.28 -12.17
N LEU A 66 -5.20 4.14 -11.55
CA LEU A 66 -5.97 3.59 -10.43
C LEU A 66 -5.78 4.42 -9.14
N CYS A 67 -4.70 5.20 -9.00
CA CYS A 67 -4.58 6.15 -7.88
C CYS A 67 -5.55 7.32 -8.05
N ARG A 68 -5.69 7.87 -9.25
CA ARG A 68 -6.61 8.98 -9.53
C ARG A 68 -8.06 8.55 -9.31
N GLU A 69 -8.45 7.43 -9.92
CA GLU A 69 -9.77 6.82 -9.73
C GLU A 69 -10.00 6.48 -8.25
N GLY A 70 -8.98 5.91 -7.61
CA GLY A 70 -9.03 5.45 -6.23
C GLY A 70 -9.18 6.59 -5.22
N ALA A 71 -8.54 7.74 -5.45
CA ALA A 71 -8.69 8.91 -4.59
C ALA A 71 -10.13 9.39 -4.55
N ALA A 72 -10.79 9.49 -5.71
CA ALA A 72 -12.19 9.88 -5.80
C ALA A 72 -13.13 8.80 -5.22
N ALA A 73 -12.91 7.54 -5.58
CA ALA A 73 -13.73 6.42 -5.10
C ALA A 73 -13.64 6.23 -3.59
N THR A 74 -12.44 6.35 -3.00
CA THR A 74 -12.22 6.21 -1.57
C THR A 74 -12.94 7.31 -0.81
N LYS A 75 -12.83 8.58 -1.25
CA LYS A 75 -13.54 9.70 -0.61
C LYS A 75 -15.05 9.53 -0.67
N ARG A 76 -15.61 9.12 -1.81
CA ARG A 76 -17.05 8.82 -1.95
C ARG A 76 -17.49 7.71 -1.01
N PHE A 77 -16.77 6.59 -1.01
CA PHE A 77 -17.06 5.48 -0.10
C PHE A 77 -17.01 5.92 1.37
N CYS A 78 -16.04 6.76 1.75
CA CYS A 78 -15.98 7.30 3.10
C CYS A 78 -17.21 8.14 3.44
N ALA A 79 -17.64 9.03 2.53
CA ALA A 79 -18.84 9.84 2.72
C ALA A 79 -20.11 8.97 2.84
N GLU A 80 -20.28 7.97 1.97
CA GLU A 80 -21.42 7.05 1.96
C GLU A 80 -21.51 6.21 3.24
N HIS A 81 -20.36 5.87 3.84
CA HIS A 81 -20.28 5.02 5.04
C HIS A 81 -19.98 5.78 6.34
N GLY A 82 -20.02 7.12 6.32
CA GLY A 82 -19.78 7.95 7.51
C GLY A 82 -18.36 7.82 8.09
N ILE A 83 -17.37 7.50 7.26
CA ILE A 83 -15.96 7.39 7.67
C ILE A 83 -15.32 8.77 7.61
N ALA A 84 -14.73 9.20 8.73
CA ALA A 84 -14.03 10.48 8.81
C ALA A 84 -12.88 10.57 7.79
N THR A 85 -12.83 11.69 7.08
CA THR A 85 -11.74 12.05 6.17
C THR A 85 -11.31 13.49 6.44
N ASP A 86 -10.02 13.77 6.32
CA ASP A 86 -9.49 15.14 6.43
C ASP A 86 -8.81 15.52 5.10
N PRO A 87 -9.45 16.37 4.27
CA PRO A 87 -8.89 16.86 3.00
C PRO A 87 -7.83 17.94 3.23
N CYS A 88 -6.83 17.64 4.06
CA CYS A 88 -5.77 18.56 4.47
C CYS A 88 -4.78 18.96 3.37
N GLY A 89 -4.85 18.37 2.18
CA GLY A 89 -3.91 18.62 1.10
C GLY A 89 -2.47 18.19 1.43
N LYS A 90 -1.56 18.44 0.50
CA LYS A 90 -0.14 18.11 0.64
C LYS A 90 0.75 19.18 0.02
N LEU A 91 1.87 19.45 0.68
CA LEU A 91 2.95 20.29 0.17
C LEU A 91 4.18 19.43 -0.09
N ILE A 92 4.64 19.42 -1.34
CA ILE A 92 5.94 18.85 -1.71
C ILE A 92 6.96 19.99 -1.68
N VAL A 93 7.86 20.00 -0.70
CA VAL A 93 8.72 21.13 -0.36
C VAL A 93 10.13 20.92 -0.91
N ALA A 94 10.59 21.87 -1.71
CA ALA A 94 12.00 22.01 -2.07
C ALA A 94 12.72 22.77 -0.94
N THR A 95 13.69 22.11 -0.31
CA THR A 95 14.47 22.67 0.81
C THR A 95 15.63 23.53 0.35
N ASP A 96 16.07 23.37 -0.90
CA ASP A 96 17.14 24.12 -1.53
C ASP A 96 16.88 24.29 -3.04
N THR A 97 17.61 25.22 -3.67
CA THR A 97 17.39 25.59 -5.08
C THR A 97 17.73 24.47 -6.06
N THR A 98 18.57 23.50 -5.68
CA THR A 98 18.94 22.37 -6.55
C THR A 98 17.79 21.38 -6.74
N GLN A 99 16.77 21.45 -5.87
CA GLN A 99 15.57 20.61 -5.93
C GLN A 99 14.44 21.17 -6.82
N LEU A 100 14.58 22.42 -7.31
CA LEU A 100 13.55 23.07 -8.12
C LEU A 100 13.28 22.36 -9.46
N PRO A 101 14.29 21.86 -10.20
CA PRO A 101 14.03 21.10 -11.43
C PRO A 101 13.21 19.83 -11.18
N GLN A 102 13.49 19.08 -10.11
CA GLN A 102 12.67 17.90 -9.78
C GLN A 102 11.26 18.29 -9.34
N LEU A 103 11.10 19.38 -8.58
CA LEU A 103 9.78 19.89 -8.20
C LEU A 103 8.96 20.30 -9.43
N GLN A 104 9.59 20.93 -10.41
CA GLN A 104 8.96 21.29 -11.69
C GLN A 104 8.55 20.03 -12.48
N ALA A 105 9.42 19.02 -12.56
CA ALA A 105 9.08 17.74 -13.19
C ALA A 105 7.89 17.04 -12.51
N LEU A 106 7.74 17.17 -11.18
CA LEU A 106 6.57 16.68 -10.46
C LEU A 106 5.29 17.45 -10.79
N ARG A 107 5.38 18.77 -11.02
CA ARG A 107 4.25 19.59 -11.47
C ARG A 107 3.80 19.19 -12.86
N GLU A 108 4.72 18.98 -13.79
CA GLU A 108 4.43 18.51 -15.15
C GLU A 108 3.79 17.13 -15.12
N ARG A 109 4.34 16.21 -14.32
CA ARG A 109 3.75 14.88 -14.11
C ARG A 109 2.35 14.95 -13.49
N ALA A 110 2.12 15.84 -12.53
CA ALA A 110 0.80 16.08 -11.96
C ALA A 110 -0.19 16.52 -13.04
N GLY A 111 0.20 17.47 -13.90
CA GLY A 111 -0.59 17.90 -15.05
C GLY A 111 -0.91 16.75 -16.02
N ALA A 112 0.10 15.95 -16.39
CA ALA A 112 -0.08 14.79 -17.27
C ALA A 112 -1.01 13.70 -16.67
N ASN A 113 -1.08 13.61 -15.34
CA ASN A 113 -1.99 12.71 -14.62
C ASN A 113 -3.36 13.36 -14.30
N GLY A 114 -3.63 14.59 -14.77
CA GLY A 114 -4.87 15.30 -14.51
C GLY A 114 -5.07 15.70 -13.04
N ILE A 115 -3.98 15.99 -12.33
CA ILE A 115 -3.95 16.35 -10.91
C ILE A 115 -3.77 17.87 -10.77
N THR A 116 -4.73 18.53 -10.12
CA THR A 116 -4.61 19.94 -9.76
C THR A 116 -3.44 20.14 -8.80
N SER A 117 -2.56 21.07 -9.14
CA SER A 117 -1.46 21.48 -8.27
C SER A 117 -1.09 22.94 -8.49
N GLU A 118 -0.64 23.60 -7.43
CA GLU A 118 -0.26 25.00 -7.43
C GLU A 118 1.21 25.14 -7.03
N TRP A 119 1.96 25.93 -7.79
CA TRP A 119 3.33 26.27 -7.42
C TRP A 119 3.34 27.40 -6.40
N LEU A 120 3.97 27.16 -5.25
CA LEU A 120 4.11 28.14 -4.19
C LEU A 120 5.56 28.62 -4.10
N GLN A 121 5.73 29.94 -4.09
CA GLN A 121 7.00 30.56 -3.71
C GLN A 121 7.18 30.50 -2.18
N ALA A 122 8.40 30.73 -1.69
CA ALA A 122 8.73 30.67 -0.26
C ALA A 122 7.80 31.52 0.65
N GLY A 123 7.33 32.68 0.17
CA GLY A 123 6.38 33.52 0.89
C GLY A 123 5.03 32.82 1.13
N ALA A 124 4.38 32.38 0.05
CA ALA A 124 3.11 31.66 0.11
C ALA A 124 3.22 30.31 0.86
N LEU A 125 4.36 29.62 0.77
CA LEU A 125 4.63 28.44 1.60
C LEU A 125 4.59 28.79 3.10
N ARG A 126 5.29 29.85 3.51
CA ARG A 126 5.35 30.29 4.91
C ARG A 126 4.01 30.82 5.42
N GLU A 127 3.20 31.45 4.57
CA GLU A 127 1.84 31.86 4.94
C GLU A 127 0.95 30.67 5.27
N ARG A 128 1.05 29.58 4.50
CA ARG A 128 0.28 28.34 4.72
C ARG A 128 0.84 27.47 5.84
N GLU A 129 2.16 27.41 5.96
CA GLU A 129 2.88 26.60 6.94
C GLU A 129 4.02 27.40 7.59
N PRO A 130 3.72 28.25 8.60
CA PRO A 130 4.71 29.13 9.21
C PRO A 130 5.91 28.42 9.84
N ARG A 131 5.73 27.16 10.23
CA ARG A 131 6.75 26.30 10.87
C ARG A 131 7.54 25.44 9.89
N VAL A 132 7.25 25.57 8.59
CA VAL A 132 7.93 24.83 7.51
C VAL A 132 8.84 25.78 6.73
N ARG A 133 10.05 25.31 6.42
CA ARG A 133 11.07 26.03 5.66
C ARG A 133 11.29 25.37 4.31
N GLY A 134 11.36 26.18 3.25
CA GLY A 134 11.66 25.75 1.90
C GLY A 134 11.82 26.93 0.96
N VAL A 135 12.48 26.71 -0.17
CA VAL A 135 12.63 27.72 -1.23
C VAL A 135 11.38 27.80 -2.12
N SER A 136 10.65 26.70 -2.25
CA SER A 136 9.38 26.61 -2.99
C SER A 136 8.65 25.31 -2.60
N ALA A 137 7.37 25.22 -2.91
CA ALA A 137 6.60 24.00 -2.76
C ALA A 137 5.59 23.79 -3.89
N LEU A 138 5.21 22.55 -4.13
CA LEU A 138 4.05 22.18 -4.95
C LEU A 138 2.90 21.81 -4.00
N TRP A 139 1.84 22.60 -4.01
CA TRP A 139 0.62 22.33 -3.26
C TRP A 139 -0.34 21.46 -4.05
N VAL A 140 -0.88 20.44 -3.40
CA VAL A 140 -1.76 19.42 -3.99
C VAL A 140 -3.00 19.28 -3.11
N PRO A 141 -4.07 20.05 -3.40
CA PRO A 141 -5.25 20.15 -2.53
C PRO A 141 -6.02 18.83 -2.42
N ASP A 142 -6.00 18.01 -3.48
CA ASP A 142 -6.77 16.76 -3.52
C ASP A 142 -6.28 15.66 -2.57
N THR A 143 -5.14 15.84 -1.88
CA THR A 143 -4.65 14.85 -0.92
C THR A 143 -5.47 14.91 0.38
N ALA A 144 -5.76 13.75 0.97
CA ALA A 144 -6.51 13.66 2.23
C ALA A 144 -5.92 12.56 3.12
N VAL A 145 -6.39 12.46 4.37
CA VAL A 145 -6.11 11.35 5.27
C VAL A 145 -7.38 10.67 5.77
N VAL A 146 -7.27 9.38 6.08
CA VAL A 146 -8.38 8.50 6.47
C VAL A 146 -7.87 7.34 7.32
N SER A 147 -8.77 6.71 8.08
CA SER A 147 -8.50 5.41 8.71
C SER A 147 -8.80 4.28 7.73
N TYR A 148 -7.75 3.69 7.14
CA TYR A 148 -7.92 2.50 6.30
C TYR A 148 -8.39 1.28 7.10
N ARG A 149 -8.21 1.26 8.43
CA ARG A 149 -8.84 0.25 9.30
C ARG A 149 -10.35 0.40 9.31
N ALA A 150 -10.86 1.63 9.47
CA ALA A 150 -12.29 1.91 9.40
C ALA A 150 -12.86 1.57 8.02
N LEU A 151 -12.14 1.89 6.95
CA LEU A 151 -12.52 1.51 5.58
C LEU A 151 -12.61 -0.01 5.40
N CYS A 152 -11.62 -0.76 5.90
CA CYS A 152 -11.67 -2.23 5.89
C CYS A 152 -12.85 -2.78 6.70
N ALA A 153 -13.15 -2.21 7.86
CA ALA A 153 -14.29 -2.61 8.68
C ALA A 153 -15.62 -2.36 7.96
N ALA A 154 -15.78 -1.21 7.31
CA ALA A 154 -16.97 -0.89 6.52
C ALA A 154 -17.14 -1.84 5.31
N LEU A 155 -16.05 -2.13 4.59
CA LEU A 155 -16.07 -3.12 3.50
C LEU A 155 -16.46 -4.52 4.03
N ALA A 156 -15.89 -4.94 5.16
CA ALA A 156 -16.23 -6.22 5.77
C ALA A 156 -17.71 -6.31 6.17
N SER A 157 -18.26 -5.23 6.74
CA SER A 157 -19.69 -5.13 7.05
C SER A 157 -20.54 -5.21 5.78
N ALA A 158 -20.17 -4.49 4.73
CA ALA A 158 -20.90 -4.48 3.47
C ALA A 158 -20.94 -5.86 2.80
N ILE A 159 -19.81 -6.60 2.79
CA ILE A 159 -19.78 -7.94 2.17
C ILE A 159 -20.54 -8.98 2.99
N ARG A 160 -20.48 -8.92 4.33
CA ARG A 160 -21.30 -9.77 5.19
C ARG A 160 -22.78 -9.50 5.01
N GLY A 161 -23.16 -8.21 4.90
CA GLY A 161 -24.54 -7.82 4.59
C GLY A 161 -25.03 -8.31 3.23
N ALA A 162 -24.13 -8.53 2.28
CA ALA A 162 -24.41 -9.15 0.99
C ALA A 162 -24.34 -10.70 1.00
N GLY A 163 -24.20 -11.33 2.16
CA GLY A 163 -24.19 -12.79 2.32
C GLY A 163 -22.85 -13.48 2.08
N ALA A 164 -21.75 -12.73 1.90
CA ALA A 164 -20.42 -13.31 1.80
C ALA A 164 -19.88 -13.78 3.15
N GLU A 165 -19.19 -14.90 3.16
CA GLU A 165 -18.53 -15.46 4.34
C GLU A 165 -17.14 -14.84 4.53
N ILE A 166 -16.76 -14.54 5.78
CA ILE A 166 -15.40 -14.15 6.16
C ILE A 166 -14.91 -15.14 7.20
N VAL A 167 -13.92 -15.95 6.84
CA VAL A 167 -13.31 -16.96 7.73
C VAL A 167 -11.95 -16.45 8.17
N LEU A 168 -11.83 -16.17 9.46
CA LEU A 168 -10.58 -15.79 10.13
C LEU A 168 -9.83 -17.05 10.58
N ASP A 169 -8.57 -16.90 11.01
CA ASP A 169 -7.71 -18.01 11.43
C ASP A 169 -7.59 -19.13 10.36
N ALA A 170 -7.72 -18.73 9.09
CA ALA A 170 -7.80 -19.59 7.92
C ALA A 170 -6.55 -19.45 7.05
N GLU A 171 -5.39 -19.77 7.62
CA GLU A 171 -4.12 -19.77 6.87
C GLU A 171 -4.17 -20.80 5.73
N VAL A 172 -4.06 -20.34 4.49
CA VAL A 172 -3.98 -21.20 3.31
C VAL A 172 -2.60 -21.84 3.22
N ARG A 173 -2.57 -23.18 3.10
CA ARG A 173 -1.36 -24.00 3.10
C ARG A 173 -1.12 -24.78 1.81
N ASP A 174 -2.15 -24.98 1.00
CA ASP A 174 -2.07 -25.68 -0.28
C ASP A 174 -3.14 -25.13 -1.23
N ILE A 175 -2.77 -24.94 -2.51
CA ILE A 175 -3.68 -24.53 -3.58
C ILE A 175 -3.48 -25.52 -4.72
N ARG A 176 -4.54 -26.25 -5.08
CA ARG A 176 -4.51 -27.17 -6.23
C ARG A 176 -5.59 -26.80 -7.20
N GLU A 177 -5.18 -26.26 -8.34
CA GLU A 177 -6.07 -26.03 -9.45
C GLU A 177 -6.39 -27.34 -10.17
N GLN A 178 -7.66 -27.54 -10.45
CA GLN A 178 -8.21 -28.66 -11.21
C GLN A 178 -8.97 -28.13 -12.44
N HIS A 179 -9.47 -29.03 -13.28
CA HIS A 179 -10.10 -28.64 -14.54
C HIS A 179 -11.33 -27.73 -14.34
N ASP A 180 -12.17 -28.00 -13.34
CA ASP A 180 -13.45 -27.32 -13.09
C ASP A 180 -13.50 -26.48 -11.81
N GLN A 181 -12.48 -26.62 -10.95
CA GLN A 181 -12.44 -25.98 -9.62
C GLN A 181 -11.00 -25.78 -9.12
N VAL A 182 -10.87 -25.08 -8.01
CA VAL A 182 -9.65 -24.93 -7.23
C VAL A 182 -9.92 -25.46 -5.82
N LEU A 183 -9.05 -26.36 -5.36
CA LEU A 183 -9.04 -26.83 -3.97
C LEU A 183 -8.06 -25.98 -3.17
N VAL A 184 -8.57 -25.29 -2.14
CA VAL A 184 -7.78 -24.48 -1.22
C VAL A 184 -7.81 -25.16 0.14
N ARG A 185 -6.65 -25.57 0.67
CA ARG A 185 -6.56 -26.16 2.02
C ARG A 185 -6.07 -25.12 3.00
N THR A 186 -6.77 -25.02 4.12
CA THR A 186 -6.39 -24.21 5.28
C THR A 186 -5.97 -25.12 6.44
N ALA A 187 -5.50 -24.52 7.55
CA ALA A 187 -5.26 -25.26 8.79
C ALA A 187 -6.54 -25.92 9.37
N THR A 188 -7.72 -25.35 9.08
CA THR A 188 -9.00 -25.71 9.68
C THR A 188 -9.93 -26.49 8.75
N GLY A 189 -9.59 -26.65 7.47
CA GLY A 189 -10.41 -27.40 6.52
C GLY A 189 -9.99 -27.22 5.06
N ALA A 190 -10.82 -27.72 4.15
CA ALA A 190 -10.61 -27.55 2.71
C ALA A 190 -11.83 -26.90 2.06
N ILE A 191 -11.57 -25.94 1.19
CA ILE A 191 -12.57 -25.18 0.45
C ILE A 191 -12.43 -25.52 -1.03
N ARG A 192 -13.56 -25.81 -1.67
CA ARG A 192 -13.65 -25.94 -3.13
C ARG A 192 -14.26 -24.66 -3.67
N THR A 193 -13.66 -24.11 -4.71
CA THR A 193 -14.14 -22.88 -5.36
C THR A 193 -14.00 -22.97 -6.87
N ARG A 194 -14.87 -22.29 -7.62
CA ARG A 194 -14.73 -22.22 -9.09
C ARG A 194 -13.60 -21.30 -9.51
N TRP A 195 -13.43 -20.21 -8.75
CA TRP A 195 -12.45 -19.16 -9.00
C TRP A 195 -11.76 -18.73 -7.71
N LEU A 196 -10.47 -18.41 -7.81
CA LEU A 196 -9.64 -17.97 -6.68
C LEU A 196 -8.98 -16.63 -6.98
N LEU A 197 -9.11 -15.67 -6.06
CA LEU A 197 -8.40 -14.39 -6.12
C LEU A 197 -7.50 -14.25 -4.90
N ALA A 198 -6.19 -14.11 -5.09
CA ALA A 198 -5.22 -14.01 -4.00
C ALA A 198 -4.70 -12.59 -3.84
N CYS A 199 -5.03 -11.94 -2.73
CA CYS A 199 -4.62 -10.59 -2.34
C CYS A 199 -3.72 -10.63 -1.08
N ALA A 200 -2.71 -11.48 -1.09
CA ALA A 200 -2.00 -11.90 0.13
C ALA A 200 -0.82 -11.01 0.56
N GLY A 201 -0.69 -9.82 0.00
CA GLY A 201 0.31 -8.82 0.42
C GLY A 201 1.72 -9.38 0.55
N LEU A 202 2.24 -9.41 1.78
CA LEU A 202 3.56 -9.93 2.11
C LEU A 202 3.79 -11.41 1.77
N GLN A 203 2.76 -12.21 1.48
CA GLN A 203 2.87 -13.62 1.12
C GLN A 203 2.54 -13.90 -0.36
N SER A 204 2.41 -12.85 -1.20
CA SER A 204 1.87 -12.97 -2.56
C SER A 204 2.66 -13.91 -3.49
N ASP A 205 3.99 -13.81 -3.50
CA ASP A 205 4.86 -14.71 -4.28
C ASP A 205 4.80 -16.16 -3.82
N ARG A 206 4.64 -16.40 -2.51
CA ARG A 206 4.50 -17.75 -1.96
C ARG A 206 3.18 -18.39 -2.37
N LEU A 207 2.09 -17.63 -2.32
CA LEU A 207 0.78 -18.13 -2.73
C LEU A 207 0.68 -18.29 -4.26
N ALA A 208 1.33 -17.42 -5.04
CA ALA A 208 1.44 -17.63 -6.48
C ALA A 208 2.23 -18.92 -6.80
N ALA A 209 3.37 -19.14 -6.16
CA ALA A 209 4.16 -20.36 -6.33
C ALA A 209 3.41 -21.61 -5.83
N MET A 210 2.68 -21.51 -4.71
CA MET A 210 1.84 -22.58 -4.16
C MET A 210 0.72 -22.98 -5.13
N ALA A 211 0.19 -22.03 -5.91
CA ALA A 211 -0.79 -22.28 -6.98
C ALA A 211 -0.16 -22.82 -8.27
N GLY A 212 1.15 -23.09 -8.31
CA GLY A 212 1.85 -23.62 -9.49
C GLY A 212 2.19 -22.56 -10.56
N LEU A 213 2.05 -21.27 -10.26
CA LEU A 213 2.40 -20.20 -11.20
C LEU A 213 3.91 -20.05 -11.35
N ALA A 214 4.35 -19.67 -12.54
CA ALA A 214 5.75 -19.30 -12.79
C ALA A 214 6.06 -17.96 -12.12
N VAL A 215 6.82 -18.01 -11.03
CA VAL A 215 7.22 -16.82 -10.25
C VAL A 215 8.68 -16.45 -10.51
N ASP A 216 8.89 -15.34 -11.21
CA ASP A 216 10.21 -14.78 -11.56
C ASP A 216 10.67 -13.65 -10.63
N PHE A 217 9.89 -13.36 -9.58
CA PHE A 217 10.14 -12.33 -8.59
C PHE A 217 10.12 -12.87 -7.16
N ARG A 218 10.57 -12.07 -6.21
CA ARG A 218 10.54 -12.37 -4.77
C ARG A 218 9.97 -11.16 -4.04
N ILE A 219 9.08 -11.39 -3.09
CA ILE A 219 8.68 -10.33 -2.17
C ILE A 219 9.77 -10.14 -1.13
N VAL A 220 10.37 -8.95 -1.16
CA VAL A 220 11.34 -8.48 -0.17
C VAL A 220 10.63 -7.49 0.76
N PRO A 221 10.59 -7.76 2.07
CA PRO A 221 9.93 -6.90 3.02
C PRO A 221 10.81 -5.69 3.36
N PHE A 222 10.26 -4.49 3.22
CA PHE A 222 10.89 -3.25 3.68
C PHE A 222 10.14 -2.74 4.92
N ARG A 223 10.78 -2.83 6.08
CA ARG A 223 10.27 -2.28 7.33
C ARG A 223 10.41 -0.75 7.30
N GLY A 224 9.28 -0.08 7.50
CA GLY A 224 9.20 1.37 7.67
C GLY A 224 8.91 1.70 9.12
N GLU A 225 9.84 2.37 9.77
CA GLU A 225 9.71 2.89 11.12
C GLU A 225 9.13 4.30 11.08
N TYR A 226 8.21 4.55 11.99
CA TYR A 226 7.55 5.83 12.16
C TYR A 226 7.72 6.29 13.59
N PHE A 227 7.65 7.60 13.80
CA PHE A 227 7.52 8.20 15.12
C PHE A 227 6.23 9.01 15.18
N ARG A 228 5.60 9.06 16.34
CA ARG A 228 4.54 10.04 16.62
C ARG A 228 5.20 11.25 17.25
N LEU A 229 4.87 12.45 16.79
CA LEU A 229 5.31 13.66 17.47
C LEU A 229 4.62 13.80 18.82
N ALA A 230 5.33 14.36 19.81
CA ALA A 230 4.76 14.65 21.11
C ALA A 230 3.49 15.53 20.99
N PRO A 231 2.47 15.35 21.85
CA PRO A 231 1.17 16.03 21.74
C PRO A 231 1.25 17.56 21.60
N ARG A 232 2.27 18.19 22.20
CA ARG A 232 2.54 19.64 22.07
C ARG A 232 2.75 20.10 20.62
N LEU A 233 3.04 19.18 19.70
CA LEU A 233 3.29 19.39 18.28
C LEU A 233 2.17 18.84 17.39
N ASP A 234 1.01 18.47 17.93
CA ASP A 234 -0.09 17.92 17.13
C ASP A 234 -0.60 18.90 16.05
N ASN A 235 -0.45 20.21 16.30
CA ASN A 235 -0.78 21.29 15.37
C ASN A 235 0.47 21.90 14.70
N LEU A 236 1.58 21.15 14.59
CA LEU A 236 2.82 21.64 13.99
C LEU A 236 2.65 22.03 12.52
N VAL A 237 1.81 21.30 11.79
CA VAL A 237 1.53 21.49 10.36
C VAL A 237 0.04 21.38 10.11
N GLN A 238 -0.47 22.06 9.07
CA GLN A 238 -1.88 21.99 8.65
C GLN A 238 -2.09 21.02 7.49
N HIS A 239 -1.08 20.88 6.63
CA HIS A 239 -1.02 20.01 5.46
C HIS A 239 -0.04 18.85 5.69
N LEU A 240 -0.08 17.85 4.80
CA LEU A 240 0.99 16.85 4.74
C LEU A 240 2.26 17.46 4.14
N ILE A 241 3.41 17.30 4.79
CA ILE A 241 4.69 17.87 4.33
C ILE A 241 5.61 16.76 3.85
N TYR A 242 5.95 16.80 2.56
CA TYR A 242 6.81 15.83 1.90
C TYR A 242 8.00 16.58 1.30
N PRO A 243 9.26 16.19 1.56
CA PRO A 243 10.37 16.74 0.80
C PRO A 243 10.30 16.28 -0.66
N VAL A 244 10.93 17.03 -1.57
CA VAL A 244 11.18 16.56 -2.94
C VAL A 244 11.93 15.22 -2.87
N PRO A 245 11.42 14.16 -3.54
CA PRO A 245 12.04 12.85 -3.51
C PRO A 245 13.41 12.87 -4.18
N ASP A 246 14.35 12.12 -3.61
CA ASP A 246 15.64 11.87 -4.26
C ASP A 246 15.40 10.95 -5.48
N PRO A 247 15.79 11.35 -6.71
CA PRO A 247 15.64 10.51 -7.89
C PRO A 247 16.31 9.14 -7.79
N ALA A 248 17.40 9.03 -7.01
CA ALA A 248 18.06 7.75 -6.77
C ALA A 248 17.22 6.81 -5.89
N LEU A 249 16.24 7.36 -5.15
CA LEU A 249 15.49 6.71 -4.07
C LEU A 249 14.07 7.31 -3.91
N PRO A 250 13.19 7.19 -4.93
CA PRO A 250 11.91 7.91 -4.94
C PRO A 250 10.90 7.45 -3.86
N PHE A 251 11.17 6.32 -3.20
CA PHE A 251 10.33 5.75 -2.13
C PHE A 251 10.74 6.21 -0.72
N LEU A 252 11.74 7.10 -0.62
CA LEU A 252 12.29 7.62 0.61
C LEU A 252 12.15 9.12 0.76
N GLY A 253 11.67 9.48 1.94
CA GLY A 253 11.49 10.84 2.40
C GLY A 253 10.93 10.74 3.80
N VAL A 254 11.53 11.47 4.74
CA VAL A 254 10.92 11.61 6.05
C VAL A 254 9.78 12.60 5.87
N HIS A 255 8.53 12.14 6.01
CA HIS A 255 7.35 12.98 5.85
C HIS A 255 6.84 13.45 7.20
N LEU A 256 6.21 14.62 7.25
CA LEU A 256 5.30 14.96 8.35
C LEU A 256 3.87 14.68 7.85
N THR A 257 3.22 13.70 8.48
CA THR A 257 1.89 13.26 8.08
C THR A 257 0.92 13.42 9.23
N ARG A 258 -0.07 14.30 9.06
CA ARG A 258 -1.21 14.41 9.98
C ARG A 258 -2.00 13.12 9.97
N THR A 259 -2.41 12.65 11.14
CA THR A 259 -3.23 11.44 11.27
C THR A 259 -4.69 11.81 11.47
N ILE A 260 -5.59 10.96 10.97
CA ILE A 260 -7.05 11.18 11.09
C ILE A 260 -7.51 11.19 12.55
N ASP A 261 -6.83 10.43 13.42
CA ASP A 261 -7.10 10.36 14.86
C ASP A 261 -6.44 11.54 15.63
N GLY A 262 -5.99 12.57 14.92
CA GLY A 262 -5.22 13.69 15.46
C GLY A 262 -3.73 13.38 15.64
N GLY A 263 -2.93 14.44 15.71
CA GLY A 263 -1.47 14.38 15.82
C GLY A 263 -0.73 14.25 14.49
N VAL A 264 0.60 14.17 14.60
CA VAL A 264 1.52 14.14 13.46
C VAL A 264 2.46 12.95 13.59
N THR A 265 2.57 12.17 12.53
CA THR A 265 3.56 11.10 12.40
C THR A 265 4.71 11.56 11.52
N VAL A 266 5.88 10.98 11.79
CA VAL A 266 7.09 11.26 11.05
C VAL A 266 7.64 10.00 10.42
N GLY A 267 7.70 9.96 9.09
CA GLY A 267 8.33 8.88 8.34
C GLY A 267 7.65 8.40 7.07
N PRO A 268 7.96 7.18 6.60
CA PRO A 268 8.88 6.22 7.22
C PRO A 268 10.34 6.31 6.71
N ASN A 269 11.26 5.75 7.48
CA ASN A 269 12.53 5.24 6.92
C ASN A 269 12.27 3.94 6.10
N ALA A 270 13.29 3.35 5.47
CA ALA A 270 13.10 2.07 4.79
C ALA A 270 14.30 1.13 5.00
N LEU A 271 14.08 0.11 5.82
CA LEU A 271 15.07 -0.92 6.11
C LEU A 271 14.64 -2.25 5.51
N ALA A 272 15.56 -2.94 4.84
CA ALA A 272 15.31 -4.32 4.45
C ALA A 272 15.10 -5.16 5.72
N SER A 273 13.96 -5.84 5.80
CA SER A 273 13.65 -6.78 6.88
C SER A 273 14.03 -8.20 6.46
N LEU A 274 14.48 -9.00 7.41
CA LEU A 274 14.75 -10.42 7.21
C LEU A 274 13.56 -11.31 7.59
N ALA A 275 12.42 -10.69 7.91
CA ALA A 275 11.16 -11.35 8.18
C ALA A 275 10.01 -10.55 7.57
N ARG A 276 9.07 -11.24 6.95
CA ARG A 276 7.94 -10.64 6.23
C ARG A 276 6.97 -9.95 7.17
N GLU A 277 6.81 -10.48 8.36
CA GLU A 277 5.82 -10.03 9.36
C GLU A 277 6.49 -9.66 10.69
N ALA A 278 7.73 -9.16 10.64
CA ALA A 278 8.45 -8.67 11.81
C ALA A 278 8.04 -7.24 12.19
N TYR A 279 7.09 -7.10 13.11
CA TYR A 279 6.60 -5.82 13.62
C TYR A 279 7.24 -5.43 14.96
N GLY A 280 7.71 -6.39 15.75
CA GLY A 280 8.51 -6.17 16.95
C GLY A 280 9.96 -5.73 16.65
N PRO A 281 10.73 -5.28 17.66
CA PRO A 281 12.11 -4.81 17.49
C PRO A 281 13.13 -5.95 17.27
N ALA A 282 12.80 -7.19 17.66
CA ALA A 282 13.72 -8.35 17.60
C ALA A 282 13.11 -9.57 16.91
N GLU A 283 12.12 -9.37 16.04
CA GLU A 283 11.47 -10.45 15.29
C GLU A 283 12.29 -10.83 14.06
N PHE A 284 12.56 -12.14 13.91
CA PHE A 284 13.36 -12.70 12.83
C PHE A 284 12.77 -14.02 12.36
N SER A 285 12.98 -14.34 11.08
CA SER A 285 12.53 -15.60 10.47
C SER A 285 13.65 -16.17 9.62
N ILE A 286 14.20 -17.32 10.04
CA ILE A 286 15.25 -18.04 9.28
C ILE A 286 14.75 -18.35 7.87
N ARG A 287 13.49 -18.80 7.73
CA ARG A 287 12.88 -19.12 6.44
C ARG A 287 12.82 -17.91 5.51
N ASP A 288 12.42 -16.76 6.02
CA ASP A 288 12.31 -15.53 5.22
C ASP A 288 13.71 -14.99 4.88
N ALA A 289 14.64 -15.02 5.84
CA ALA A 289 16.02 -14.61 5.65
C ALA A 289 16.69 -15.44 4.54
N CYS A 290 16.65 -16.77 4.64
CA CYS A 290 17.19 -17.67 3.62
C CYS A 290 16.53 -17.45 2.25
N ALA A 291 15.21 -17.22 2.20
CA ALA A 291 14.51 -16.97 0.93
C ALA A 291 14.90 -15.63 0.28
N THR A 292 15.11 -14.58 1.09
CA THR A 292 15.53 -13.26 0.61
C THR A 292 17.01 -13.27 0.17
N ILE A 293 17.89 -13.84 0.99
CA ILE A 293 19.34 -13.95 0.76
C ILE A 293 19.63 -14.91 -0.41
N GLY A 294 18.92 -16.03 -0.50
CA GLY A 294 19.08 -17.01 -1.59
C GLY A 294 18.60 -16.51 -2.96
N PHE A 295 17.89 -15.38 -3.02
CA PHE A 295 17.40 -14.81 -4.27
C PHE A 295 18.42 -13.85 -4.88
N GLY A 296 19.03 -14.22 -6.01
CA GLY A 296 20.07 -13.43 -6.67
C GLY A 296 19.69 -11.99 -7.00
N GLY A 297 18.41 -11.71 -7.24
CA GLY A 297 17.89 -10.35 -7.45
C GLY A 297 18.11 -9.43 -6.24
N THR A 298 18.03 -9.96 -5.02
CA THR A 298 18.26 -9.20 -3.78
C THR A 298 19.66 -8.61 -3.75
N TRP A 299 20.68 -9.40 -4.10
CA TRP A 299 22.07 -8.93 -4.11
C TRP A 299 22.34 -7.92 -5.22
N ARG A 300 21.74 -8.11 -6.40
CA ARG A 300 21.85 -7.15 -7.50
C ARG A 300 21.21 -5.81 -7.13
N PHE A 301 20.04 -5.84 -6.48
CA PHE A 301 19.40 -4.66 -5.92
C PHE A 301 20.27 -3.99 -4.85
N ALA A 302 20.74 -4.76 -3.86
CA ALA A 302 21.58 -4.24 -2.78
C ALA A 302 22.85 -3.56 -3.32
N ARG A 303 23.55 -4.18 -4.28
CA ARG A 303 24.76 -3.61 -4.91
C ARG A 303 24.51 -2.26 -5.59
N ARG A 304 23.35 -2.08 -6.23
CA ARG A 304 22.96 -0.80 -6.85
C ARG A 304 22.64 0.27 -5.80
N HIS A 305 22.27 -0.12 -4.58
CA HIS A 305 21.82 0.78 -3.51
C HIS A 305 22.69 0.71 -2.23
N LEU A 306 23.95 0.25 -2.30
CA LEU A 306 24.83 0.03 -1.14
C LEU A 306 25.04 1.27 -0.27
N ARG A 307 25.35 2.41 -0.91
CA ARG A 307 25.54 3.71 -0.22
C ARG A 307 24.31 4.10 0.60
N TYR A 308 23.14 3.73 0.10
CA TYR A 308 21.87 4.04 0.70
C TYR A 308 21.53 3.09 1.86
N ALA A 309 21.71 1.79 1.69
CA ALA A 309 21.54 0.82 2.76
C ALA A 309 22.39 1.19 3.99
N ALA A 310 23.62 1.67 3.77
CA ALA A 310 24.48 2.18 4.83
C ALA A 310 23.92 3.45 5.53
N ARG A 311 23.32 4.38 4.77
CA ARG A 311 22.70 5.59 5.33
C ARG A 311 21.48 5.27 6.19
N GLU A 312 20.63 4.34 5.75
CA GLU A 312 19.43 3.95 6.50
C GLU A 312 19.75 3.16 7.75
N LEU A 313 20.70 2.22 7.68
CA LEU A 313 21.17 1.50 8.86
C LEU A 313 21.66 2.49 9.92
N ARG A 314 22.44 3.49 9.51
CA ARG A 314 22.86 4.59 10.38
C ARG A 314 21.66 5.37 10.93
N ASN A 315 20.69 5.73 10.10
CA ASN A 315 19.54 6.55 10.53
C ASN A 315 18.55 5.80 11.43
N SER A 316 18.40 4.49 11.26
CA SER A 316 17.58 3.64 12.14
C SER A 316 18.25 3.43 13.49
N TRP A 317 19.56 3.14 13.50
CA TRP A 317 20.31 2.99 14.75
C TRP A 317 20.55 4.33 15.46
N TRP A 318 20.45 5.45 14.73
CA TRP A 318 20.70 6.78 15.27
C TRP A 318 19.55 7.74 14.98
N ARG A 319 18.59 7.81 15.93
CA ARG A 319 17.43 8.74 15.92
C ARG A 319 17.83 10.20 15.62
N ARG A 320 19.05 10.62 15.98
CA ARG A 320 19.57 11.96 15.66
C ARG A 320 19.80 12.18 14.16
N GLY A 321 20.14 11.15 13.40
CA GLY A 321 20.24 11.20 11.94
C GLY A 321 18.87 11.46 11.30
N TYR A 322 17.85 10.75 11.77
CA TYR A 322 16.47 10.93 11.35
C TYR A 322 15.93 12.34 11.68
N LEU A 323 16.22 12.83 12.90
CA LEU A 323 15.89 14.19 13.32
C LEU A 323 16.48 15.25 12.37
N ARG A 324 17.74 15.09 11.96
CA ARG A 324 18.39 16.04 11.04
C ARG A 324 17.70 16.15 9.68
N GLU A 325 17.14 15.06 9.14
CA GLU A 325 16.40 15.12 7.87
C GLU A 325 15.14 15.98 8.00
N ILE A 326 14.40 15.84 9.12
CA ILE A 326 13.20 16.63 9.40
C ILE A 326 13.57 18.10 9.60
N GLN A 327 14.64 18.36 10.36
CA GLN A 327 15.08 19.72 10.70
C GLN A 327 15.52 20.54 9.48
N ARG A 328 15.77 19.91 8.32
CA ARG A 328 16.00 20.62 7.05
C ARG A 328 14.82 21.49 6.65
N TYR A 329 13.60 21.06 6.96
CA TYR A 329 12.37 21.78 6.61
C TYR A 329 11.48 22.10 7.82
N CYS A 330 11.73 21.52 9.01
CA CYS A 330 10.99 21.84 10.23
C CYS A 330 11.92 21.79 11.47
N PRO A 331 12.59 22.90 11.82
CA PRO A 331 13.64 22.92 12.83
C PRO A 331 13.14 22.81 14.29
N GLU A 332 11.84 23.03 14.53
CA GLU A 332 11.23 23.04 15.88
C GLU A 332 11.10 21.65 16.50
N VAL A 333 11.23 20.59 15.69
CA VAL A 333 11.19 19.20 16.17
C VAL A 333 12.48 18.89 16.91
N GLY A 334 12.36 18.44 18.16
CA GLY A 334 13.44 17.95 19.00
C GLY A 334 13.45 16.42 19.11
N LEU A 335 14.51 15.87 19.69
CA LEU A 335 14.66 14.43 19.85
C LEU A 335 13.63 13.83 20.81
N GLN A 336 13.28 14.58 21.86
CA GLN A 336 12.27 14.22 22.86
C GLN A 336 10.85 14.12 22.28
N ASP A 337 10.63 14.72 21.11
CA ASP A 337 9.32 14.71 20.46
C ASP A 337 9.08 13.44 19.65
N LEU A 338 10.12 12.66 19.35
CA LEU A 338 10.01 11.44 18.57
C LEU A 338 9.56 10.27 19.46
N GLN A 339 8.26 10.14 19.65
CA GLN A 339 7.64 9.07 20.42
C GLN A 339 7.47 7.79 19.58
N PRO A 340 7.45 6.59 20.19
CA PRO A 340 7.23 5.34 19.48
C PRO A 340 5.91 5.34 18.68
N HIS A 341 5.93 4.74 17.50
CA HIS A 341 4.74 4.51 16.68
C HIS A 341 4.81 3.11 16.05
N PRO A 342 3.67 2.46 15.78
CA PRO A 342 3.67 1.17 15.09
C PRO A 342 4.41 1.21 13.76
N VAL A 343 5.18 0.16 13.50
CA VAL A 343 5.89 0.01 12.23
C VAL A 343 4.99 -0.60 11.15
N GLY A 344 5.28 -0.24 9.91
CA GLY A 344 4.72 -0.87 8.71
C GLY A 344 5.78 -1.72 8.00
N ILE A 345 5.34 -2.69 7.20
CA ILE A 345 6.23 -3.46 6.33
C ILE A 345 5.66 -3.44 4.93
N ARG A 346 6.42 -2.91 3.97
CA ARG A 346 6.06 -2.87 2.56
C ARG A 346 6.47 -4.17 1.88
N ALA A 347 5.53 -4.81 1.19
CA ALA A 347 5.82 -5.91 0.28
C ALA A 347 6.27 -5.33 -1.07
N GLN A 348 7.56 -5.44 -1.38
CA GLN A 348 8.11 -5.01 -2.67
C GLN A 348 8.54 -6.23 -3.46
N ALA A 349 7.99 -6.42 -4.65
CA ALA A 349 8.48 -7.44 -5.57
C ALA A 349 9.80 -6.99 -6.21
N LEU A 350 10.83 -7.82 -6.09
CA LEU A 350 12.10 -7.69 -6.80
C LEU A 350 12.22 -8.80 -7.85
N ARG A 351 12.61 -8.45 -9.07
CA ARG A 351 12.90 -9.40 -10.14
C ARG A 351 14.30 -10.00 -9.98
N ARG A 352 14.57 -11.09 -10.70
CA ARG A 352 15.88 -11.77 -10.69
C ARG A 352 17.04 -10.85 -11.10
N ASP A 353 16.81 -9.87 -11.97
CA ASP A 353 17.82 -8.90 -12.40
C ASP A 353 18.11 -7.80 -11.35
N GLY A 354 17.40 -7.82 -10.22
CA GLY A 354 17.51 -6.84 -9.15
C GLY A 354 16.75 -5.54 -9.39
N SER A 355 15.88 -5.47 -10.41
CA SER A 355 14.92 -4.38 -10.55
C SER A 355 13.75 -4.54 -9.58
N ALA A 356 13.28 -3.43 -9.01
CA ALA A 356 12.03 -3.41 -8.26
C ALA A 356 10.85 -3.27 -9.22
N VAL A 357 9.79 -4.04 -9.01
CA VAL A 357 8.57 -3.90 -9.81
C VAL A 357 7.90 -2.56 -9.46
N GLU A 358 7.90 -1.65 -10.42
CA GLU A 358 7.44 -0.27 -10.23
C GLU A 358 5.92 -0.12 -10.27
N ASP A 359 5.21 -0.91 -11.09
CA ASP A 359 3.75 -0.85 -11.24
C ASP A 359 3.06 -2.03 -10.50
N PHE A 360 1.73 -2.12 -10.59
CA PHE A 360 1.00 -3.29 -10.10
C PHE A 360 1.33 -4.53 -10.94
N LEU A 361 1.56 -5.65 -10.25
CA LEU A 361 1.83 -6.95 -10.89
C LEU A 361 0.74 -7.94 -10.53
N PHE A 362 0.19 -8.58 -11.56
CA PHE A 362 -0.78 -9.65 -11.43
C PHE A 362 -0.26 -10.89 -12.16
N LEU A 363 -0.44 -12.07 -11.57
CA LEU A 363 -0.26 -13.35 -12.24
C LEU A 363 -1.59 -14.08 -12.29
N GLU A 364 -1.79 -14.94 -13.28
CA GLU A 364 -3.03 -15.68 -13.46
C GLU A 364 -2.79 -17.06 -14.06
N SER A 365 -3.71 -17.97 -13.75
CA SER A 365 -3.88 -19.28 -14.38
C SER A 365 -5.29 -19.37 -14.98
N PRO A 366 -5.76 -20.51 -15.50
CA PRO A 366 -7.14 -20.63 -15.97
C PRO A 366 -8.20 -20.20 -14.95
N ARG A 367 -8.05 -20.50 -13.66
CA ARG A 367 -9.04 -20.27 -12.59
C ARG A 367 -8.55 -19.41 -11.42
N THR A 368 -7.31 -18.93 -11.46
CA THR A 368 -6.74 -18.11 -10.38
C THR A 368 -6.24 -16.74 -10.87
N LEU A 369 -6.32 -15.74 -9.99
CA LEU A 369 -5.76 -14.40 -10.21
C LEU A 369 -5.04 -13.94 -8.93
N HIS A 370 -3.77 -13.58 -9.03
CA HIS A 370 -2.91 -13.27 -7.90
C HIS A 370 -2.39 -11.84 -7.99
N VAL A 371 -2.68 -11.03 -6.98
CA VAL A 371 -2.05 -9.72 -6.78
C VAL A 371 -0.67 -9.93 -6.19
N CYS A 372 0.34 -9.74 -7.04
CA CYS A 372 1.72 -10.08 -6.74
C CYS A 372 2.52 -8.89 -6.22
N ASN A 373 2.32 -7.70 -6.77
CA ASN A 373 2.96 -6.47 -6.33
C ASN A 373 1.92 -5.35 -6.23
N ALA A 374 1.63 -4.90 -5.02
CA ALA A 374 0.75 -3.76 -4.78
C ALA A 374 1.25 -2.88 -3.62
N PRO A 375 2.41 -2.23 -3.76
CA PRO A 375 2.90 -1.23 -2.79
C PRO A 375 2.07 0.06 -2.90
N SER A 376 2.47 1.11 -2.17
CA SER A 376 1.83 2.44 -2.29
C SER A 376 1.71 2.86 -3.78
N PRO A 377 0.52 3.33 -4.23
CA PRO A 377 -0.65 3.80 -3.48
C PRO A 377 -1.78 2.77 -3.30
N ALA A 378 -1.51 1.46 -3.24
CA ALA A 378 -2.55 0.43 -3.30
C ALA A 378 -3.74 0.61 -2.34
N ALA A 379 -3.54 1.19 -1.14
CA ALA A 379 -4.65 1.49 -0.23
C ALA A 379 -5.61 2.56 -0.80
N THR A 380 -5.09 3.63 -1.38
CA THR A 380 -5.88 4.64 -2.11
C THR A 380 -6.54 4.02 -3.34
N SER A 381 -5.83 3.14 -4.04
CA SER A 381 -6.30 2.47 -5.25
C SER A 381 -7.14 1.23 -4.98
N ALA A 382 -7.52 0.92 -3.74
CA ALA A 382 -8.07 -0.39 -3.40
C ALA A 382 -9.38 -0.70 -4.15
N LEU A 383 -10.33 0.24 -4.13
CA LEU A 383 -11.63 0.10 -4.81
C LEU A 383 -11.51 -0.14 -6.32
N PRO A 384 -10.75 0.67 -7.09
CA PRO A 384 -10.56 0.41 -8.52
C PRO A 384 -9.66 -0.80 -8.81
N ILE A 385 -8.70 -1.15 -7.93
CA ILE A 385 -7.96 -2.42 -8.07
C ILE A 385 -8.94 -3.60 -7.94
N GLY A 386 -9.83 -3.60 -6.93
CA GLY A 386 -10.84 -4.64 -6.78
C GLY A 386 -11.75 -4.74 -8.02
N ALA A 387 -12.18 -3.61 -8.58
CA ALA A 387 -12.94 -3.58 -9.83
C ALA A 387 -12.15 -4.15 -11.02
N HIS A 388 -10.87 -3.79 -11.14
CA HIS A 388 -9.98 -4.28 -12.18
C HIS A 388 -9.80 -5.80 -12.12
N LEU A 389 -9.66 -6.36 -10.91
CA LEU A 389 -9.57 -7.80 -10.69
C LEU A 389 -10.87 -8.52 -11.07
N CYS A 390 -12.04 -7.96 -10.70
CA CYS A 390 -13.33 -8.52 -11.08
C CYS A 390 -13.54 -8.52 -12.60
N ALA A 391 -13.23 -7.41 -13.27
CA ALA A 391 -13.36 -7.31 -14.73
C ALA A 391 -12.45 -8.33 -15.46
N ARG A 392 -11.22 -8.52 -14.97
CA ARG A 392 -10.33 -9.58 -15.49
C ARG A 392 -10.92 -10.97 -15.28
N LEU A 393 -11.51 -11.22 -14.12
CA LEU A 393 -12.13 -12.50 -13.80
C LEU A 393 -13.35 -12.77 -14.69
N GLU A 394 -14.24 -11.79 -14.86
CA GLU A 394 -15.42 -11.90 -15.72
C GLU A 394 -15.05 -12.24 -17.17
N ALA A 395 -14.00 -11.62 -17.71
CA ALA A 395 -13.47 -11.96 -19.03
C ALA A 395 -13.00 -13.43 -19.11
N LYS A 396 -12.40 -13.95 -18.03
CA LYS A 396 -12.00 -15.37 -17.95
C LYS A 396 -13.21 -16.30 -17.86
N CYS A 397 -14.23 -15.92 -17.08
CA CYS A 397 -15.49 -16.69 -16.99
C CYS A 397 -16.17 -16.80 -18.35
N ALA A 398 -16.29 -15.69 -19.07
CA ALA A 398 -16.88 -15.65 -20.41
C ALA A 398 -16.13 -16.57 -21.38
N ASN A 399 -14.79 -16.51 -21.38
CA ASN A 399 -13.96 -17.38 -22.23
C ASN A 399 -14.06 -18.87 -21.86
N ALA A 400 -14.36 -19.18 -20.60
CA ALA A 400 -14.54 -20.56 -20.12
C ALA A 400 -15.98 -21.08 -20.34
N GLY A 401 -16.86 -20.33 -21.01
CA GLY A 401 -18.27 -20.71 -21.22
C GLY A 401 -19.09 -20.69 -19.92
N PHE A 402 -18.60 -20.01 -18.88
CA PHE A 402 -19.27 -19.92 -17.60
C PHE A 402 -20.07 -18.62 -17.49
N ALA A 403 -21.40 -18.72 -17.51
CA ALA A 403 -22.27 -17.58 -17.27
C ALA A 403 -22.28 -17.25 -15.76
N LEU A 404 -21.57 -16.19 -15.38
CA LEU A 404 -21.81 -15.53 -14.11
C LEU A 404 -23.22 -14.92 -14.15
N SER A 405 -24.00 -15.07 -13.08
CA SER A 405 -25.29 -14.38 -12.98
C SER A 405 -25.06 -12.89 -13.26
N PRO A 406 -25.83 -12.29 -14.19
CA PRO A 406 -25.62 -10.89 -14.56
C PRO A 406 -25.79 -10.00 -13.32
N ALA A 407 -25.00 -8.93 -13.27
CA ALA A 407 -25.25 -7.83 -12.34
C ALA A 407 -26.64 -7.28 -12.65
N GLY A 408 -27.52 -7.28 -11.63
CA GLY A 408 -28.87 -6.73 -11.73
C GLY A 408 -28.88 -5.22 -11.90
#